data_AF-A0A0F9F3H6-F1
#
_entry.id   AF-A0A0F9F3H6-F1
#
_cell.length_a   1.000
_cell.length_b   1.000
_cell.length_c   1.000
_cell.angle_alpha   90.00
_cell.angle_beta   90.00
_cell.angle_gamma   90.00
#
_symmetry.space_group_name_H-M   'P 1'
#
loop_
_entity.id
_entity.type
_entity.pdbx_description
1 polymer ?
#
loop_
_entity_poly.entity_id
_entity_poly.type
_entity_poly.pdbx_seq_one_letter_code
_entity_poly.pdbx_strand_id
1 'polypeptide(L)'
;MGFFVYYASLDNPELEKIEIEFPFPVKLPKGFDQTLSALINMVCEKYQEDHPGRRMWPAGHGAKPLWREPEEPEFDNNIFHISIAEREASPKERL
;
A
#
# COMPACT_ATOMS: atom_id res chain seq x y z
N MET A 1 -27.99 -8.83 -8.25
CA MET A 1 -28.00 -7.45 -8.80
C MET A 1 -26.57 -6.96 -8.76
N GLY A 2 -25.82 -7.09 -9.86
CA GLY A 2 -24.43 -6.64 -9.92
C GLY A 2 -24.38 -5.20 -10.39
N PHE A 3 -23.82 -4.31 -9.57
CA PHE A 3 -23.50 -2.95 -10.02
C PHE A 3 -22.14 -3.01 -10.72
N PHE A 4 -22.12 -2.71 -12.01
CA PHE A 4 -20.90 -2.47 -12.76
C PHE A 4 -20.54 -1.00 -12.60
N VAL A 5 -19.43 -0.72 -11.93
CA VAL A 5 -18.81 0.60 -11.93
C VAL A 5 -17.86 0.64 -13.12
N TYR A 6 -18.13 1.50 -14.09
CA TYR A 6 -17.22 1.76 -15.19
C TYR A 6 -16.12 2.69 -14.67
N TYR A 7 -14.90 2.17 -14.53
CA TYR A 7 -13.72 3.01 -14.45
C TYR A 7 -13.19 3.21 -15.85
N ALA A 8 -12.79 4.45 -16.17
CA ALA A 8 -11.90 4.67 -17.29
C ALA A 8 -10.63 3.86 -17.01
N SER A 9 -10.42 2.77 -17.76
CA SER A 9 -9.14 2.07 -17.75
C SER A 9 -8.12 3.02 -18.35
N LEU A 10 -7.40 3.72 -17.49
CA LEU A 10 -6.16 4.37 -17.89
C LEU A 10 -5.15 3.23 -18.12
N ASP A 11 -4.55 3.17 -19.30
CA ASP A 11 -3.41 2.28 -19.52
C ASP A 11 -2.27 2.75 -18.61
N ASN A 12 -1.96 1.96 -17.56
CA ASN A 12 -0.92 2.24 -16.55
C ASN A 12 -0.93 3.66 -15.96
N PRO A 13 -1.90 4.03 -15.12
CA PRO A 13 -1.94 5.35 -14.51
C PRO A 13 -0.84 5.51 -13.45
N GLU A 14 -0.16 6.65 -13.46
CA GLU A 14 0.62 7.11 -12.31
C GLU A 14 -0.35 7.58 -11.22
N LEU A 15 -0.36 6.89 -10.07
CA LEU A 15 -1.27 7.16 -8.95
C LEU A 15 -0.46 7.25 -7.66
N GLU A 16 -0.85 8.18 -6.78
CA GLU A 16 -0.21 8.33 -5.47
C GLU A 16 -0.81 7.40 -4.39
N LYS A 17 -2.05 6.91 -4.60
CA LYS A 17 -2.78 6.16 -3.57
C LYS A 17 -3.82 5.22 -4.16
N ILE A 18 -3.97 4.05 -3.53
CA ILE A 18 -5.08 3.12 -3.74
C ILE A 18 -5.95 3.14 -2.48
N GLU A 19 -7.25 3.40 -2.63
CA GLU A 19 -8.23 3.36 -1.55
C GLU A 19 -9.33 2.34 -1.85
N ILE A 20 -9.63 1.50 -0.86
CA ILE A 20 -10.69 0.49 -0.94
C ILE A 20 -11.64 0.75 0.21
N GLU A 21 -12.88 1.11 -0.11
CA GLU A 21 -13.92 1.37 0.87
C GLU A 21 -14.96 0.24 0.84
N PHE A 22 -15.34 -0.23 2.02
CA PHE A 22 -16.42 -1.21 2.18
C PHE A 22 -17.65 -0.51 2.76
N PRO A 23 -18.85 -0.70 2.18
CA PRO A 23 -20.07 -0.09 2.70
C PRO A 23 -20.51 -0.69 4.05
N PHE A 24 -19.95 -1.83 4.43
CA PHE A 24 -20.22 -2.52 5.69
C PHE A 24 -18.92 -3.17 6.22
N PRO A 25 -18.80 -3.45 7.53
CA PRO A 25 -17.64 -4.14 8.09
C PRO A 25 -17.41 -5.52 7.45
N VAL A 26 -16.20 -5.76 6.94
CA VAL A 26 -15.81 -7.02 6.30
C VAL A 26 -14.82 -7.81 7.15
N LYS A 27 -14.93 -9.15 7.11
CA LYS A 27 -13.92 -10.05 7.68
C LYS A 27 -12.95 -10.45 6.59
N LEU A 28 -11.68 -10.07 6.75
CA LEU A 28 -10.64 -10.49 5.83
C LEU A 28 -10.36 -11.99 5.99
N PRO A 29 -10.25 -12.76 4.90
CA PRO A 29 -9.89 -14.16 4.99
C PRO A 29 -8.44 -14.32 5.46
N LYS A 30 -8.12 -15.49 6.03
CA LYS A 30 -6.77 -15.81 6.48
C LYS A 30 -5.78 -15.73 5.29
N GLY A 31 -4.68 -15.01 5.45
CA GLY A 31 -3.65 -14.83 4.42
C GLY A 31 -3.96 -13.75 3.38
N PHE A 32 -5.08 -13.03 3.53
CA PHE A 32 -5.39 -11.87 2.68
C PHE A 32 -4.33 -10.77 2.80
N ASP A 33 -3.88 -10.51 4.02
CA ASP A 33 -2.79 -9.58 4.33
C ASP A 33 -1.53 -9.92 3.54
N GLN A 34 -1.11 -11.19 3.56
CA GLN A 34 0.07 -11.67 2.82
C GLN A 34 -0.10 -11.53 1.31
N THR A 35 -1.29 -11.84 0.81
CA THR A 35 -1.61 -11.72 -0.62
C THR A 35 -1.58 -10.26 -1.06
N LEU A 36 -2.15 -9.36 -0.25
CA LEU A 36 -2.13 -7.94 -0.52
C LEU A 36 -0.70 -7.39 -0.47
N SER A 37 0.10 -7.75 0.55
CA SER A 37 1.52 -7.38 0.61
C SER A 37 2.31 -7.86 -0.61
N ALA A 38 2.04 -9.05 -1.12
CA ALA A 38 2.68 -9.57 -2.33
C ALA A 38 2.32 -8.73 -3.57
N LEU A 39 1.05 -8.35 -3.72
CA LEU A 39 0.60 -7.46 -4.80
C LEU A 39 1.25 -6.07 -4.71
N ILE A 40 1.36 -5.51 -3.50
CA ILE A 40 2.03 -4.23 -3.29
C ILE A 40 3.52 -4.34 -3.59
N ASN A 41 4.19 -5.45 -3.23
CA ASN A 41 5.59 -5.68 -3.57
C ASN A 41 5.83 -5.65 -5.09
N MET A 42 4.92 -6.19 -5.90
CA MET A 42 5.03 -6.11 -7.36
C MET A 42 5.08 -4.66 -7.87
N VAL A 43 4.32 -3.75 -7.25
CA VAL A 43 4.35 -2.31 -7.58
C VAL A 43 5.69 -1.69 -7.19
N CYS A 44 6.21 -2.02 -6.00
CA CYS A 44 7.51 -1.56 -5.55
C CYS A 44 8.64 -2.05 -6.47
N GLU A 45 8.61 -3.33 -6.87
CA GLU A 45 9.59 -3.90 -7.80
C GLU A 45 9.56 -3.18 -9.15
N LYS A 46 8.37 -2.97 -9.73
CA LYS A 46 8.23 -2.22 -10.98
C LYS A 46 8.79 -0.80 -10.86
N TYR A 47 8.50 -0.10 -9.75
CA TYR A 47 9.06 1.24 -9.51
C TYR A 47 10.59 1.22 -9.46
N GLN A 48 11.18 0.20 -8.82
CA GLN A 48 12.64 0.05 -8.73
C GLN A 48 13.29 -0.30 -10.08
N GLU A 49 12.62 -1.05 -10.94
CA GLU A 49 13.06 -1.30 -12.32
C GLU A 49 13.16 0.01 -13.10
N ASP A 50 12.15 0.89 -12.98
CA ASP A 50 12.12 2.19 -13.64
C ASP A 50 13.08 3.21 -12.99
N HIS A 51 13.44 2.98 -11.72
CA HIS A 51 14.32 3.85 -10.93
C HIS A 51 15.45 3.06 -10.24
N PRO A 52 16.48 2.61 -10.97
CA PRO A 52 17.50 1.71 -10.44
C PRO A 52 18.26 2.22 -9.19
N GLY A 53 18.33 3.54 -9.01
CA GLY A 53 18.95 4.20 -7.85
C GLY A 53 18.04 4.35 -6.63
N ARG A 54 16.80 3.86 -6.67
CA ARG A 54 15.77 4.02 -5.65
C ARG A 54 15.34 2.66 -5.11
N ARG A 55 14.99 2.58 -3.83
CA ARG A 55 14.41 1.40 -3.21
C ARG A 55 13.08 1.77 -2.60
N MET A 56 12.07 0.95 -2.85
CA MET A 56 10.72 1.13 -2.34
C MET A 56 10.26 -0.19 -1.73
N TRP A 57 9.64 -0.15 -0.56
CA TRP A 57 9.15 -1.35 0.11
C TRP A 57 7.96 -1.04 1.02
N PRO A 58 7.09 -2.03 1.30
CA PRO A 58 6.11 -1.93 2.35
C PRO A 58 6.78 -1.83 3.72
N ALA A 59 6.57 -0.73 4.44
CA ALA A 59 7.24 -0.45 5.71
C ALA A 59 6.37 -0.75 6.94
N GLY A 60 5.05 -0.78 6.78
CA GLY A 60 4.12 -1.03 7.88
C GLY A 60 2.83 -1.68 7.39
N HIS A 61 2.27 -2.56 8.21
CA HIS A 61 0.99 -3.24 7.98
C HIS A 61 0.19 -3.21 9.27
N GLY A 62 -1.12 -2.94 9.19
CA GLY A 62 -2.03 -3.07 10.31
C GLY A 62 -2.96 -1.89 10.46
N ALA A 63 -3.28 -1.52 11.70
CA ALA A 63 -4.18 -0.42 11.99
C ALA A 63 -3.59 0.92 11.50
N LYS A 64 -4.46 1.81 11.01
CA LYS A 64 -4.02 3.12 10.52
C LYS A 64 -3.60 4.00 11.71
N PRO A 65 -2.37 4.53 11.75
CA PRO A 65 -1.98 5.47 12.79
C PRO A 65 -2.76 6.78 12.63
N LEU A 66 -3.34 7.26 13.72
CA LEU A 66 -3.93 8.58 13.86
C LEU A 66 -2.88 9.50 14.47
N TRP A 67 -2.09 10.15 13.62
CA TRP A 67 -1.09 11.11 14.07
C TRP A 67 -1.78 12.35 14.64
N ARG A 68 -1.83 12.45 15.96
CA ARG A 68 -2.23 13.64 16.72
C ARG A 68 -1.07 14.04 17.62
N GLU A 69 -0.51 15.24 17.46
CA GLU A 69 0.43 15.78 18.46
C GLU A 69 -0.34 16.14 19.75
N PRO A 70 0.18 15.92 20.98
CA PRO A 70 1.46 15.31 21.38
C PRO A 70 1.31 13.98 22.15
N GLU A 71 0.20 13.25 22.00
CA GLU A 71 -0.08 12.01 22.75
C GLU A 71 0.36 10.75 21.98
N GLU A 72 0.42 9.60 22.68
CA GLU A 72 0.74 8.30 22.07
C GLU A 72 -0.13 8.05 20.81
N PRO A 73 0.43 7.47 19.73
CA PRO A 73 -0.32 7.31 18.49
C PRO A 73 -1.54 6.40 18.72
N GLU A 74 -2.73 6.98 18.60
CA GLU A 74 -3.97 6.21 18.51
C GLU A 74 -3.99 5.45 17.17
N PHE A 75 -4.57 4.26 17.16
CA PHE A 75 -4.69 3.44 15.96
C PHE A 75 -6.16 3.19 15.62
N ASP A 76 -6.54 3.48 14.39
CA ASP A 76 -7.84 3.07 13.87
C ASP A 76 -7.80 1.59 13.48
N ASN A 77 -8.33 0.76 14.36
CA ASN A 77 -8.40 -0.70 14.20
C ASN A 77 -9.41 -1.14 13.12
N ASN A 78 -10.22 -0.24 12.57
CA ASN A 78 -11.17 -0.55 11.50
C ASN A 78 -10.55 -0.41 10.11
N ILE A 79 -9.35 0.15 10.00
CA ILE A 79 -8.66 0.36 8.72
C ILE A 79 -7.41 -0.50 8.67
N PHE A 80 -7.34 -1.38 7.68
CA PHE A 80 -6.10 -2.05 7.32
C PHE A 80 -5.28 -1.13 6.41
N HIS A 81 -4.23 -0.54 6.96
CA HIS A 81 -3.32 0.37 6.29
C HIS A 81 -1.99 -0.33 5.99
N ILE A 82 -1.51 -0.14 4.76
CA ILE A 82 -0.15 -0.49 4.35
C ILE A 82 0.56 0.82 4.02
N SER A 83 1.69 1.07 4.68
CA SER A 83 2.55 2.22 4.37
C SER A 83 3.70 1.79 3.48
N ILE A 84 4.04 2.66 2.53
CA ILE A 84 5.17 2.48 1.61
C ILE A 84 6.27 3.44 2.02
N ALA A 85 7.50 2.93 2.14
CA ALA A 85 8.68 3.76 2.31
C ALA A 85 9.52 3.73 1.04
N GLU A 86 10.25 4.81 0.81
CA GLU A 86 11.23 4.94 -0.26
C GLU A 86 12.53 5.52 0.31
N ARG A 87 13.66 5.08 -0.24
CA ARG A 87 14.96 5.71 -0.02
C ARG A 87 15.88 5.52 -1.22
N GLU A 88 16.97 6.30 -1.24
CA GLU A 88 18.07 6.03 -2.16
C GLU A 88 18.69 4.64 -1.92
N ALA A 89 18.92 3.91 -3.02
CA ALA A 89 19.63 2.65 -2.99
C ALA A 89 21.04 2.87 -2.43
N SER A 90 21.44 2.05 -1.46
CA SER A 90 22.80 2.09 -0.93
C SER A 90 23.81 1.61 -1.98
N PRO A 91 25.10 1.93 -1.86
CA PRO A 91 26.11 1.50 -2.82
C PRO A 91 26.17 -0.02 -3.04
N LYS A 92 25.83 -0.82 -2.03
CA LYS A 92 25.81 -2.30 -2.11
C LYS A 92 24.63 -2.83 -2.92
N GLU A 93 23.56 -2.06 -3.02
CA GLU A 93 22.34 -2.44 -3.73
C GLU A 93 22.39 -2.02 -5.20
N ARG A 94 23.37 -1.20 -5.61
CA ARG A 94 23.56 -0.69 -6.98
C ARG A 94 24.44 -1.58 -7.87
N LEU A 95 24.99 -2.67 -7.32
CA LEU A 95 25.83 -3.66 -7.99
C LEU A 95 24.97 -4.79 -8.55
#